data_AF-A0A7S1D502-F1
#
_entry.id   AF-A0A7S1D502-F1
#
_cell.length_a   1.000
_cell.length_b   1.000
_cell.length_c   1.000
_cell.angle_alpha   90.00
_cell.angle_beta   90.00
_cell.angle_gamma   90.00
#
_symmetry.space_group_name_H-M   'P 1'
#
loop_
_entity.id
_entity.type
_entity.pdbx_description
1 polymer ?
#
loop_
_entity_poly.entity_id
_entity_poly.type
_entity_poly.pdbx_seq_one_letter_code
_entity_poly.pdbx_strand_id
1 'polypeptide(L)'
;AGAGLADMVVSSLLHNAATIFTPSNRGRMFTLFRHPIDRAVSLFHFVQDTQWRQRQTFEKELADLTIEEYFKSGLAENNWMVRFLTNQLTKGEVNRNDLQLAKEILRRKCLIGMLNHKGESFARFERYFGFSPAMRRDDTSKECHEKKLQYAWPLKHRHEEVEEGTPLWDLIMSHNTYDMELYDYAQTLYDEQAQLFVQ
;
A
#
# COMPACT_ATOMS: atom_id res chain seq x y z
N ALA A 1 -7.32 32.41 -13.26
CA ALA A 1 -6.44 31.64 -14.16
C ALA A 1 -5.76 30.58 -13.31
N GLY A 2 -6.09 29.30 -13.50
CA GLY A 2 -5.52 28.19 -12.74
C GLY A 2 -4.07 27.97 -13.17
N ALA A 3 -3.17 27.80 -12.22
CA ALA A 3 -1.72 27.80 -12.45
C ALA A 3 -1.17 26.65 -13.31
N GLY A 4 -2.02 25.76 -13.85
CA GLY A 4 -1.57 24.60 -14.63
C GLY A 4 -0.64 23.66 -13.86
N LEU A 5 -0.62 23.76 -12.52
CA LEU A 5 0.18 22.92 -11.64
C LEU A 5 -0.47 21.54 -11.53
N ALA A 6 0.33 20.49 -11.45
CA ALA A 6 -0.17 19.14 -11.23
C ALA A 6 -0.88 19.08 -9.85
N ASP A 7 -2.19 18.84 -9.85
CA ASP A 7 -3.00 18.73 -8.63
C ASP A 7 -2.72 17.44 -7.83
N MET A 8 -2.02 16.48 -8.43
CA MET A 8 -1.68 15.20 -7.82
C MET A 8 -0.34 14.69 -8.37
N VAL A 9 0.50 14.17 -7.47
CA VAL A 9 1.77 13.51 -7.81
C VAL A 9 1.70 12.07 -7.34
N VAL A 10 2.00 11.13 -8.24
CA VAL A 10 2.07 9.70 -7.95
C VAL A 10 3.50 9.25 -8.21
N SER A 11 4.12 8.63 -7.21
CA SER A 11 5.49 8.14 -7.31
C SER A 11 5.68 6.95 -6.37
N SER A 12 6.45 5.96 -6.83
CA SER A 12 6.96 4.87 -5.98
C SER A 12 8.13 5.32 -5.10
N LEU A 13 8.68 6.52 -5.32
CA LEU A 13 9.82 7.08 -4.62
C LEU A 13 9.35 8.18 -3.66
N LEU A 14 8.66 7.80 -2.58
CA LEU A 14 8.02 8.74 -1.64
C LEU A 14 8.96 9.86 -1.19
N HIS A 15 10.16 9.52 -0.71
CA HIS A 15 11.11 10.52 -0.18
C HIS A 15 11.68 11.43 -1.28
N ASN A 16 11.87 10.92 -2.49
CA ASN A 16 12.30 11.75 -3.62
C ASN A 16 11.17 12.69 -4.06
N ALA A 17 9.94 12.18 -4.15
CA ALA A 17 8.77 12.99 -4.47
C ALA A 17 8.49 14.03 -3.39
N ALA A 18 8.80 13.75 -2.12
CA ALA A 18 8.62 14.70 -1.02
C ALA A 18 9.43 15.99 -1.21
N THR A 19 10.54 15.95 -1.95
CA THR A 19 11.41 17.12 -2.19
C THR A 19 10.76 18.24 -3.00
N ILE A 20 9.70 17.94 -3.75
CA ILE A 20 8.95 18.96 -4.52
C ILE A 20 8.03 19.81 -3.63
N PHE A 21 7.76 19.34 -2.40
CA PHE A 21 6.95 20.05 -1.43
C PHE A 21 7.85 20.86 -0.49
N THR A 22 7.48 22.11 -0.28
CA THR A 22 8.23 23.07 0.53
C THR A 22 7.30 23.71 1.56
N PRO A 23 7.82 24.49 2.53
CA PRO A 23 6.97 25.25 3.44
C PRO A 23 5.98 26.19 2.74
N SER A 24 6.33 26.68 1.53
CA SER A 24 5.50 27.53 0.68
C SER A 24 4.66 26.76 -0.34
N ASN A 25 5.02 25.51 -0.67
CA ASN A 25 4.25 24.62 -1.55
C ASN A 25 3.98 23.29 -0.85
N ARG A 26 2.96 23.27 0.00
CA ARG A 26 2.68 22.11 0.87
C ARG A 26 1.86 21.06 0.13
N GLY A 27 2.20 19.79 0.36
CA GLY A 27 1.39 18.65 -0.06
C GLY A 27 0.72 17.96 1.12
N ARG A 28 -0.32 17.17 0.83
CA ARG A 28 -0.85 16.18 1.76
C ARG A 28 -0.83 14.82 1.08
N MET A 29 -0.31 13.83 1.80
CA MET A 29 -0.24 12.46 1.32
C MET A 29 -1.59 11.78 1.55
N PHE A 30 -1.94 10.83 0.68
CA PHE A 30 -2.95 9.83 0.98
C PHE A 30 -2.43 8.47 0.54
N THR A 31 -2.96 7.40 1.12
CA THR A 31 -2.47 6.04 0.87
C THR A 31 -3.55 5.00 1.12
N LEU A 32 -3.43 3.84 0.47
CA LEU A 32 -4.28 2.66 0.69
C LEU A 32 -3.46 1.58 1.39
N PHE A 33 -3.87 1.21 2.60
CA PHE A 33 -3.29 0.10 3.35
C PHE A 33 -3.96 -1.21 2.97
N ARG A 34 -3.14 -2.25 2.78
CA ARG A 34 -3.56 -3.65 2.67
C ARG A 34 -2.99 -4.40 3.85
N HIS A 35 -3.71 -5.42 4.32
CA HIS A 35 -3.23 -6.29 5.37
C HIS A 35 -1.81 -6.80 5.04
N PRO A 36 -0.83 -6.74 5.95
CA PRO A 36 0.58 -7.02 5.64
C PRO A 36 0.81 -8.43 5.09
N ILE A 37 0.06 -9.41 5.59
CA ILE A 37 0.16 -10.80 5.13
C ILE A 37 -0.36 -10.92 3.70
N ASP A 38 -1.56 -10.41 3.41
CA ASP A 38 -2.12 -10.43 2.05
C ASP A 38 -1.20 -9.71 1.05
N ARG A 39 -0.58 -8.61 1.48
CA ARG A 39 0.40 -7.88 0.66
C ARG A 39 1.62 -8.75 0.38
N ALA A 40 2.17 -9.42 1.39
CA ALA A 40 3.36 -10.23 1.23
C ALA A 40 3.10 -11.49 0.38
N VAL A 41 1.97 -12.17 0.58
CA VAL A 41 1.51 -13.29 -0.26
C VAL A 41 1.34 -12.84 -1.71
N SER A 42 0.65 -11.71 -1.90
CA SER A 42 0.43 -11.15 -3.24
C SER A 42 1.72 -10.74 -3.93
N LEU A 43 2.72 -10.24 -3.19
CA LEU A 43 4.03 -9.91 -3.74
C LEU A 43 4.77 -11.17 -4.18
N PHE A 44 4.78 -12.22 -3.36
CA PHE A 44 5.42 -13.49 -3.71
C PHE A 44 4.86 -14.02 -5.04
N HIS A 45 3.54 -14.12 -5.18
CA HIS A 45 2.94 -14.62 -6.43
C HIS A 45 3.19 -13.70 -7.63
N PHE A 46 3.24 -12.38 -7.42
CA PHE A 46 3.62 -11.43 -8.47
C PHE A 46 5.07 -11.64 -8.94
N VAL A 47 6.02 -11.77 -8.01
CA VAL A 47 7.44 -11.97 -8.33
C VAL A 47 7.65 -13.33 -8.99
N GLN A 48 7.02 -14.39 -8.44
CA GLN A 48 7.11 -15.74 -8.99
C GLN A 48 6.62 -15.81 -10.43
N ASP A 49 5.46 -15.22 -10.72
CA ASP A 49 4.92 -15.24 -12.08
C ASP A 49 5.70 -14.31 -13.02
N THR A 50 5.89 -13.05 -12.65
CA THR A 50 6.41 -12.03 -13.58
C THR A 50 7.93 -12.02 -13.71
N GLN A 51 8.68 -12.35 -12.65
CA GLN A 51 10.14 -12.27 -12.64
C GLN A 51 10.80 -13.62 -12.83
N TRP A 52 10.27 -14.69 -12.21
CA TRP A 52 10.94 -16.00 -12.25
C TRP A 52 10.42 -16.92 -13.36
N ARG A 53 9.10 -16.89 -13.64
CA ARG A 53 8.51 -17.72 -14.71
C ARG A 53 8.52 -17.05 -16.08
N GLN A 54 8.10 -15.79 -16.18
CA GLN A 54 7.94 -15.10 -17.45
C GLN A 54 9.24 -14.55 -18.04
N ARG A 55 10.14 -14.02 -17.20
CA ARG A 55 11.48 -13.64 -17.66
C ARG A 55 12.28 -14.93 -17.70
N GLN A 56 12.80 -15.31 -18.87
CA GLN A 56 13.70 -16.45 -19.05
C GLN A 56 15.08 -16.17 -18.40
N THR A 57 15.10 -15.69 -17.16
CA THR A 57 16.31 -15.38 -16.39
C THR A 57 16.89 -16.66 -15.78
N PHE A 58 18.14 -16.58 -15.34
CA PHE A 58 18.93 -17.69 -14.78
C PHE A 58 18.37 -18.29 -13.47
N GLU A 59 17.24 -17.82 -12.98
CA GLU A 59 16.66 -18.17 -11.67
C GLU A 59 15.50 -19.17 -11.80
N LYS A 60 15.59 -20.14 -12.72
CA LYS A 60 14.56 -21.18 -12.87
C LYS A 60 14.27 -21.92 -11.56
N GLU A 61 15.29 -22.08 -10.71
CA GLU A 61 15.16 -22.70 -9.39
C GLU A 61 14.26 -21.89 -8.43
N LEU A 62 14.10 -20.58 -8.63
CA LEU A 62 13.19 -19.75 -7.84
C LEU A 62 11.74 -19.84 -8.33
N ALA A 63 11.52 -20.23 -9.60
CA ALA A 63 10.18 -20.29 -10.20
C ALA A 63 9.25 -21.34 -9.53
N ASP A 64 9.87 -22.36 -8.94
CA ASP A 64 9.19 -23.49 -8.28
C ASP A 64 9.23 -23.39 -6.75
N LEU A 65 9.88 -22.36 -6.21
CA LEU A 65 9.97 -22.13 -4.78
C LEU A 65 8.58 -21.96 -4.17
N THR A 66 8.29 -22.62 -3.05
CA THR A 66 7.06 -22.40 -2.29
C THR A 66 7.15 -21.07 -1.51
N ILE A 67 6.00 -20.52 -1.13
CA ILE A 67 5.98 -19.31 -0.29
C ILE A 67 6.66 -19.56 1.07
N GLU A 68 6.54 -20.76 1.63
CA GLU A 68 7.19 -21.10 2.89
C GLU A 68 8.72 -21.07 2.75
N GLU A 69 9.26 -21.66 1.69
CA GLU A 69 10.69 -21.60 1.35
C GLU A 69 11.15 -20.17 1.03
N TYR A 70 10.30 -19.34 0.43
CA TYR A 70 10.59 -17.92 0.17
C TYR A 70 10.87 -17.14 1.44
N PHE A 71 10.06 -17.34 2.47
CA PHE A 71 10.26 -16.71 3.77
C PHE A 71 11.46 -17.30 4.52
N LYS A 72 11.58 -18.64 4.54
CA LYS A 72 12.67 -19.33 5.23
C LYS A 72 14.06 -19.08 4.63
N SER A 73 14.15 -18.84 3.32
CA SER A 73 15.40 -18.53 2.63
C SER A 73 15.92 -17.12 2.89
N GLY A 74 15.12 -16.25 3.52
CA GLY A 74 15.47 -14.84 3.74
C GLY A 74 15.32 -13.96 2.50
N LEU A 75 14.76 -14.48 1.40
CA LEU A 75 14.47 -13.72 0.19
C LEU A 75 13.24 -12.82 0.34
N ALA A 76 12.35 -13.15 1.29
CA ALA A 76 11.14 -12.38 1.55
C ALA A 76 11.43 -11.01 2.18
N GLU A 77 10.76 -9.98 1.67
CA GLU A 77 10.72 -8.68 2.32
C GLU A 77 10.10 -8.78 3.72
N ASN A 78 10.59 -7.95 4.64
CA ASN A 78 10.13 -7.91 6.02
C ASN A 78 9.88 -6.47 6.47
N ASN A 79 8.74 -6.22 7.13
CA ASN A 79 8.36 -4.89 7.63
C ASN A 79 8.53 -3.77 6.58
N TRP A 80 8.18 -4.08 5.33
CA TRP A 80 8.47 -3.26 4.17
C TRP A 80 7.85 -1.87 4.28
N MET A 81 6.61 -1.78 4.79
CA MET A 81 5.91 -0.50 4.88
C MET A 81 6.56 0.43 5.92
N VAL A 82 6.94 -0.10 7.09
CA VAL A 82 7.71 0.67 8.08
C VAL A 82 9.02 1.16 7.47
N ARG A 83 9.80 0.29 6.82
CA ARG A 83 11.07 0.66 6.15
C ARG A 83 10.86 1.72 5.08
N PHE A 84 9.82 1.59 4.27
CA PHE A 84 9.50 2.50 3.19
C PHE A 84 9.16 3.90 3.72
N LEU A 85 8.27 3.97 4.71
CA LEU A 85 7.86 5.24 5.32
C LEU A 85 9.04 5.94 6.02
N THR A 86 9.93 5.19 6.68
CA THR A 86 11.06 5.79 7.42
C THR A 86 12.32 6.03 6.57
N ASN A 87 12.29 5.69 5.28
CA ASN A 87 13.46 5.73 4.39
C ASN A 87 14.62 4.81 4.83
N GLN A 88 14.30 3.63 5.36
CA GLN A 88 15.26 2.67 5.94
C GLN A 88 15.23 1.31 5.21
N LEU A 89 15.09 1.32 3.88
CA LEU A 89 14.99 0.11 3.07
C LEU A 89 16.18 -0.84 3.23
N THR A 90 17.39 -0.31 3.41
CA THR A 90 18.64 -1.08 3.53
C THR A 90 19.11 -1.31 4.96
N LYS A 91 18.36 -0.80 5.96
CA LYS A 91 18.70 -1.00 7.38
C LYS A 91 18.67 -2.50 7.68
N GLY A 92 19.59 -3.01 8.50
CA GLY A 92 19.57 -4.43 8.89
C GLY A 92 18.25 -4.81 9.59
N GLU A 93 18.10 -4.36 10.83
CA GLU A 93 16.90 -4.63 11.64
C GLU A 93 16.03 -3.40 11.83
N VAL A 94 14.72 -3.58 11.63
CA VAL A 94 13.69 -2.62 12.05
C VAL A 94 13.51 -2.73 13.56
N ASN A 95 13.32 -1.61 14.23
CA ASN A 95 13.08 -1.55 15.65
C ASN A 95 11.88 -0.68 16.00
N ARG A 96 11.53 -0.65 17.29
CA ARG A 96 10.39 0.09 17.81
C ARG A 96 10.41 1.57 17.45
N ASN A 97 11.58 2.22 17.36
CA ASN A 97 11.67 3.63 17.01
C ASN A 97 11.28 3.88 15.54
N ASP A 98 11.62 2.96 14.63
CA ASP A 98 11.20 3.05 13.23
C ASP A 98 9.67 2.94 13.13
N LEU A 99 9.06 2.02 13.88
CA LEU A 99 7.60 1.91 13.93
C LEU A 99 6.96 3.21 14.42
N GLN A 100 7.48 3.79 15.51
CA GLN A 100 6.92 5.04 16.04
C GLN A 100 7.05 6.19 15.05
N LEU A 101 8.18 6.27 14.33
CA LEU A 101 8.34 7.25 13.27
C LEU A 101 7.35 7.02 12.12
N ALA A 102 7.16 5.77 11.69
CA ALA A 102 6.17 5.42 10.66
C ALA A 102 4.75 5.81 11.09
N LYS A 103 4.36 5.50 12.34
CA LYS A 103 3.07 5.90 12.93
C LYS A 103 2.90 7.43 12.93
N GLU A 104 3.94 8.18 13.32
CA GLU A 104 3.90 9.64 13.29
C GLU A 104 3.79 10.23 11.88
N ILE A 105 4.44 9.60 10.88
CA ILE A 105 4.29 9.98 9.46
C ILE A 105 2.83 9.80 9.03
N LEU A 106 2.24 8.63 9.30
CA LEU A 106 0.84 8.36 8.95
C LEU A 106 -0.10 9.37 9.61
N ARG A 107 -0.01 9.51 10.94
CA ARG A 107 -0.89 10.41 11.72
C ARG A 107 -0.84 11.85 11.23
N ARG A 108 0.36 12.37 10.92
CA ARG A 108 0.55 13.80 10.64
C ARG A 108 0.45 14.15 9.15
N LYS A 109 0.70 13.21 8.25
CA LYS A 109 0.91 13.51 6.82
C LYS A 109 -0.11 12.82 5.90
N CYS A 110 -0.78 11.77 6.35
CA CYS A 110 -1.62 10.92 5.50
C CYS A 110 -3.11 11.07 5.78
N LEU A 111 -3.90 11.15 4.71
CA LEU A 111 -5.26 10.62 4.72
C LEU A 111 -5.19 9.12 4.44
N ILE A 112 -5.70 8.32 5.37
CA ILE A 112 -5.64 6.86 5.31
C ILE A 112 -6.86 6.34 4.55
N GLY A 113 -6.62 5.35 3.70
CA GLY A 113 -7.64 4.47 3.16
C GLY A 113 -7.24 3.01 3.36
N MET A 114 -8.24 2.14 3.28
CA MET A 114 -8.09 0.70 3.47
C MET A 114 -8.51 -0.03 2.20
N LEU A 115 -7.72 -1.00 1.75
CA LEU A 115 -7.99 -1.73 0.51
C LEU A 115 -9.23 -2.61 0.63
N ASN A 116 -9.51 -3.19 1.80
CA ASN A 116 -10.74 -3.93 2.08
C ASN A 116 -11.99 -3.02 2.12
N HIS A 117 -11.81 -1.71 2.30
CA HIS A 117 -12.85 -0.68 2.21
C HIS A 117 -12.58 0.26 1.01
N LYS A 118 -12.17 -0.30 -0.13
CA LYS A 118 -11.71 0.45 -1.30
C LYS A 118 -12.70 1.54 -1.73
N GLY A 119 -13.97 1.18 -1.91
CA GLY A 119 -14.99 2.12 -2.41
C GLY A 119 -15.13 3.34 -1.50
N GLU A 120 -15.23 3.11 -0.19
CA GLU A 120 -15.30 4.18 0.81
C GLU A 120 -14.00 5.00 0.86
N SER A 121 -12.85 4.35 0.81
CA SER A 121 -11.54 5.01 0.84
C SER A 121 -11.38 6.00 -0.33
N PHE A 122 -11.75 5.59 -1.54
CA PHE A 122 -11.73 6.48 -2.70
C PHE A 122 -12.75 7.62 -2.55
N ALA A 123 -13.97 7.35 -2.07
CA ALA A 123 -14.95 8.40 -1.81
C ALA A 123 -14.43 9.46 -0.80
N ARG A 124 -13.73 9.02 0.26
CA ARG A 124 -13.07 9.90 1.23
C ARG A 124 -11.96 10.72 0.57
N PHE A 125 -11.12 10.13 -0.27
CA PHE A 125 -10.08 10.86 -1.00
C PHE A 125 -10.67 11.92 -1.93
N GLU A 126 -11.69 11.56 -2.69
CA GLU A 126 -12.37 12.50 -3.60
C GLU A 126 -12.97 13.68 -2.86
N ARG A 127 -13.71 13.42 -1.76
CA ARG A 127 -14.31 14.47 -0.93
C ARG A 127 -13.25 15.35 -0.26
N TYR A 128 -12.17 14.75 0.25
CA TYR A 128 -11.13 15.48 0.96
C TYR A 128 -10.33 16.42 0.04
N PHE A 129 -9.93 15.94 -1.14
CA PHE A 129 -9.10 16.69 -2.07
C PHE A 129 -9.90 17.49 -3.10
N GLY A 130 -11.23 17.36 -3.13
CA GLY A 130 -12.07 18.04 -4.09
C GLY A 130 -11.86 17.55 -5.53
N PHE A 131 -11.47 16.28 -5.70
CA PHE A 131 -11.37 15.66 -7.02
C PHE A 131 -12.76 15.72 -7.67
N SER A 132 -12.91 16.61 -8.65
CA SER A 132 -14.23 17.11 -9.05
C SER A 132 -15.16 16.01 -9.61
N PRO A 133 -16.46 16.05 -9.29
CA PRO A 133 -17.51 15.28 -9.97
C PRO A 133 -17.69 15.64 -11.45
N ALA A 134 -16.90 16.55 -12.01
CA ALA A 134 -16.98 16.93 -13.42
C ALA A 134 -16.74 15.74 -14.37
N MET A 135 -15.98 14.73 -13.94
CA MET A 135 -15.92 13.43 -14.62
C MET A 135 -17.28 12.71 -14.55
N ARG A 136 -18.00 12.75 -13.42
CA ARG A 136 -19.26 12.02 -13.17
C ARG A 136 -20.52 12.58 -13.86
N ARG A 137 -20.39 13.53 -14.79
CA ARG A 137 -21.56 14.12 -15.48
C ARG A 137 -22.15 13.19 -16.54
N ASP A 138 -21.38 12.24 -17.04
CA ASP A 138 -21.80 11.26 -18.05
C ASP A 138 -21.78 9.84 -17.47
N ASP A 139 -22.76 9.02 -17.84
CA ASP A 139 -22.91 7.65 -17.33
C ASP A 139 -21.72 6.76 -17.73
N THR A 140 -21.11 7.04 -18.88
CA THR A 140 -19.86 6.41 -19.34
C THR A 140 -18.69 6.63 -18.37
N SER A 141 -18.62 7.80 -17.72
CA SER A 141 -17.56 8.08 -16.75
C SER A 141 -17.82 7.44 -15.39
N LYS A 142 -19.09 7.28 -14.98
CA LYS A 142 -19.42 6.52 -13.76
C LYS A 142 -19.08 5.05 -13.95
N GLU A 143 -19.44 4.49 -15.09
CA GLU A 143 -19.13 3.10 -15.43
C GLU A 143 -17.61 2.86 -15.55
N CYS A 144 -16.84 3.81 -16.11
CA CYS A 144 -15.37 3.72 -16.14
C CYS A 144 -14.75 3.74 -14.73
N HIS A 145 -15.25 4.63 -13.87
CA HIS A 145 -14.79 4.75 -12.49
C HIS A 145 -15.12 3.48 -11.68
N GLU A 146 -16.36 2.99 -11.78
CA GLU A 146 -16.77 1.73 -11.15
C GLU A 146 -16.00 0.56 -11.72
N LYS A 147 -15.73 0.49 -13.02
CA LYS A 147 -14.85 -0.53 -13.60
C LYS A 147 -13.43 -0.43 -13.02
N LYS A 148 -12.81 0.74 -12.87
CA LYS A 148 -11.48 0.83 -12.25
C LYS A 148 -11.48 0.53 -10.74
N LEU A 149 -12.59 0.77 -10.06
CA LEU A 149 -12.75 0.45 -8.65
C LEU A 149 -13.09 -1.03 -8.41
N GLN A 150 -13.88 -1.66 -9.28
CA GLN A 150 -14.43 -3.01 -9.09
C GLN A 150 -13.77 -4.05 -10.01
N TYR A 151 -13.48 -3.71 -11.27
CA TYR A 151 -12.76 -4.60 -12.18
C TYR A 151 -11.26 -4.59 -11.87
N ALA A 152 -10.85 -5.71 -11.29
CA ALA A 152 -9.52 -6.30 -11.24
C ALA A 152 -8.35 -5.32 -11.42
N TRP A 153 -7.58 -5.12 -10.35
CA TRP A 153 -6.22 -4.61 -10.47
C TRP A 153 -5.52 -5.41 -11.58
N PRO A 154 -4.97 -4.79 -12.64
CA PRO A 154 -4.39 -5.52 -13.78
C PRO A 154 -3.28 -6.51 -13.39
N LEU A 155 -2.77 -6.39 -12.16
CA LEU A 155 -1.72 -7.20 -11.57
C LEU A 155 -2.23 -8.08 -10.41
N LYS A 156 -3.55 -8.27 -10.26
CA LYS A 156 -4.11 -9.21 -9.28
C LYS A 156 -3.81 -10.64 -9.76
N HIS A 157 -2.75 -11.22 -9.23
CA HIS A 157 -2.43 -12.62 -9.43
C HIS A 157 -3.41 -13.43 -8.57
N ARG A 158 -4.01 -14.48 -9.16
CA ARG A 158 -4.87 -15.38 -8.39
C ARG A 158 -3.98 -16.21 -7.48
N HIS A 159 -4.25 -16.14 -6.19
CA HIS A 159 -3.63 -16.97 -5.18
C HIS A 159 -4.66 -17.23 -4.09
N GLU A 160 -4.47 -18.32 -3.36
CA GLU A 160 -5.25 -18.59 -2.17
C GLU A 160 -4.89 -17.58 -1.09
N GLU A 161 -5.87 -17.26 -0.24
CA GLU A 161 -5.62 -16.48 0.96
C GLU A 161 -5.00 -17.42 2.00
N VAL A 162 -4.09 -16.89 2.81
CA VAL A 162 -3.48 -17.66 3.89
C VAL A 162 -4.38 -17.49 5.11
N GLU A 163 -4.93 -18.59 5.63
CA GLU A 163 -5.83 -18.55 6.78
C GLU A 163 -5.08 -18.17 8.06
N GLU A 164 -5.69 -17.31 8.87
CA GLU A 164 -5.16 -16.87 10.15
C GLU A 164 -4.98 -18.05 11.13
N GLY A 165 -3.85 -18.08 11.83
CA GLY A 165 -3.49 -19.15 12.78
C GLY A 165 -2.89 -20.40 12.13
N THR A 166 -2.71 -20.42 10.79
CA THR A 166 -1.92 -21.47 10.14
C THR A 166 -0.42 -21.28 10.35
N PRO A 167 0.41 -22.33 10.26
CA PRO A 167 1.87 -22.19 10.37
C PRO A 167 2.47 -21.22 9.34
N LEU A 168 1.89 -21.16 8.14
CA LEU A 168 2.31 -20.22 7.11
C LEU A 168 1.94 -18.77 7.48
N TRP A 169 0.74 -18.55 8.04
CA TRP A 169 0.35 -17.23 8.56
C TRP A 169 1.32 -16.74 9.61
N ASP A 170 1.62 -17.59 10.60
CA ASP A 170 2.52 -17.24 11.70
C ASP A 170 3.95 -16.96 11.20
N LEU A 171 4.42 -17.71 10.20
CA LEU A 171 5.69 -17.45 9.55
C LEU A 171 5.71 -16.07 8.90
N ILE A 172 4.73 -15.73 8.07
CA ILE A 172 4.67 -14.43 7.38
C ILE A 172 4.49 -13.29 8.39
N MET A 173 3.64 -13.49 9.40
CA MET A 173 3.41 -12.55 10.50
C MET A 173 4.69 -12.25 11.24
N SER A 174 5.48 -13.27 11.60
CA SER A 174 6.73 -13.08 12.36
C SER A 174 7.73 -12.20 11.61
N HIS A 175 7.79 -12.30 10.28
CA HIS A 175 8.61 -11.43 9.44
C HIS A 175 8.05 -9.99 9.34
N ASN A 176 6.75 -9.80 9.54
CA ASN A 176 6.07 -8.52 9.34
C ASN A 176 5.46 -7.94 10.62
N THR A 177 5.99 -8.31 11.79
CA THR A 177 5.46 -7.92 13.10
C THR A 177 5.19 -6.41 13.25
N TYR A 178 6.11 -5.56 12.78
CA TYR A 178 5.92 -4.11 12.87
C TYR A 178 4.96 -3.57 11.79
N ASP A 179 4.91 -4.19 10.61
CA ASP A 179 3.89 -3.83 9.62
C ASP A 179 2.49 -4.21 10.10
N MET A 180 2.33 -5.30 10.86
CA MET A 180 1.07 -5.68 11.53
C MET A 180 0.64 -4.58 12.51
N GLU A 181 1.53 -4.19 13.43
CA GLU A 181 1.24 -3.11 14.39
C GLU A 181 1.01 -1.75 13.73
N LEU A 182 1.62 -1.51 12.56
CA LEU A 182 1.40 -0.30 11.77
C LEU A 182 0.04 -0.34 11.07
N TYR A 183 -0.39 -1.51 10.58
CA TYR A 183 -1.69 -1.70 9.94
C TYR A 183 -2.84 -1.50 10.93
N ASP A 184 -2.75 -2.07 12.13
CA ASP A 184 -3.75 -1.86 13.20
C ASP A 184 -3.88 -0.37 13.55
N TYR A 185 -2.74 0.32 13.59
CA TYR A 185 -2.71 1.76 13.80
C TYR A 185 -3.33 2.54 12.63
N ALA A 186 -3.07 2.11 11.39
CA ALA A 186 -3.70 2.69 10.21
C ALA A 186 -5.22 2.50 10.21
N GLN A 187 -5.74 1.35 10.69
CA GLN A 187 -7.18 1.14 10.90
C GLN A 187 -7.74 2.13 11.91
N THR A 188 -7.06 2.31 13.04
CA THR A 188 -7.47 3.30 14.05
C THR A 188 -7.54 4.71 13.44
N LEU A 189 -6.51 5.12 12.70
CA LEU A 189 -6.49 6.41 12.01
C LEU A 189 -7.60 6.52 10.95
N TYR A 190 -7.88 5.44 10.21
CA TYR A 190 -8.95 5.41 9.23
C TYR A 190 -10.31 5.70 9.89
N ASP A 191 -10.59 5.07 11.02
CA ASP A 191 -11.84 5.27 11.76
C ASP A 191 -11.92 6.68 12.37
N GLU A 192 -10.84 7.17 12.98
CA GLU A 192 -10.76 8.53 13.51
C GLU A 192 -10.97 9.59 12.42
N GLN A 193 -10.37 9.38 11.25
CA GLN A 193 -10.48 10.30 10.10
C GLN A 193 -11.88 10.31 9.48
N ALA A 194 -12.75 9.34 9.79
CA ALA A 194 -14.15 9.37 9.33
C ALA A 194 -14.87 10.65 9.78
N GLN A 195 -14.50 11.19 10.95
CA GLN A 195 -15.07 12.44 11.50
C GLN A 195 -14.83 13.67 10.61
N LEU A 196 -13.84 13.63 9.71
CA LEU A 196 -13.61 14.70 8.73
C LEU A 196 -14.75 14.83 7.71
N PHE A 197 -15.61 13.81 7.61
CA PHE A 197 -16.64 13.68 6.59
C PHE A 197 -18.08 13.67 7.14
N VAL A 198 -18.24 13.71 8.46
CA VAL A 198 -19.54 13.85 9.13
C VAL A 198 -19.86 15.35 9.19
N GLN A 199 -20.49 15.84 8.13
CA GLN A 199 -21.14 17.16 8.03
C GLN A 199 -22.43 16.98 7.26
#